data_AF-A0A6P9F8Y9-F1
#
_entry.id   AF-A0A6P9F8Y9-F1
#
_cell.length_a   1.000
_cell.length_b   1.000
_cell.length_c   1.000
_cell.angle_alpha   90.00
_cell.angle_beta   90.00
_cell.angle_gamma   90.00
#
_symmetry.space_group_name_H-M   'P 1'
#
loop_
_entity.id
_entity.type
_entity.pdbx_description
1 polymer ?
#
loop_
_entity_poly.entity_id
_entity_poly.type
_entity_poly.pdbx_seq_one_letter_code
_entity_poly.pdbx_strand_id
1 'polypeptide(L)'
;MEPVNYVRVKEYSQKVLKRKPDNAKALYWAGVAFFHLQDYDQAQHYLLVAVSRQPKDANVWRYLQLTQSELSSYHQKERQLYLGTFG
;
A
#
# COMPACT_ATOMS: atom_id res chain seq x y z
N MET A 1 10.22 -21.31 8.66
CA MET A 1 10.25 -19.83 8.64
C MET A 1 8.85 -19.36 9.02
N GLU A 2 8.71 -18.54 10.05
CA GLU A 2 7.40 -17.95 10.39
C GLU A 2 6.96 -16.98 9.27
N PRO A 3 5.66 -16.93 8.93
CA PRO A 3 5.16 -15.99 7.95
C PRO A 3 5.39 -14.55 8.41
N VAL A 4 5.66 -13.65 7.47
CA VAL A 4 5.87 -12.23 7.77
C VAL A 4 4.59 -11.65 8.37
N ASN A 5 4.69 -11.11 9.58
CA ASN A 5 3.57 -10.43 10.25
C ASN A 5 3.49 -8.97 9.78
N TYR A 6 2.67 -8.73 8.76
CA TYR A 6 2.47 -7.39 8.19
C TYR A 6 1.77 -6.42 9.14
N VAL A 7 1.00 -6.89 10.13
CA VAL A 7 0.44 -6.02 11.18
C VAL A 7 1.57 -5.39 11.99
N ARG A 8 2.57 -6.19 12.38
CA ARG A 8 3.74 -5.69 13.12
C ARG A 8 4.61 -4.77 12.26
N VAL A 9 4.77 -5.08 10.96
CA VAL A 9 5.48 -4.20 10.02
C VAL A 9 4.78 -2.84 9.94
N LYS A 10 3.45 -2.82 9.78
CA LYS A 10 2.65 -1.59 9.77
C LYS A 10 2.89 -0.76 11.03
N GLU A 11 2.74 -1.37 12.20
CA GLU A 11 2.91 -0.67 13.48
C GLU A 11 4.31 -0.07 13.66
N TYR A 12 5.35 -0.83 13.30
CA TYR A 12 6.72 -0.37 13.44
C TYR A 12 7.03 0.75 12.45
N SER A 13 6.64 0.60 11.19
CA SER A 13 6.77 1.64 10.16
C SER A 13 6.08 2.93 10.60
N GLN A 14 4.83 2.84 11.10
CA GLN A 14 4.11 4.01 11.60
C GLN A 14 4.79 4.66 12.82
N LYS A 15 5.35 3.86 13.75
CA LYS A 15 6.14 4.40 14.87
C LYS A 15 7.38 5.16 14.39
N VAL A 16 8.05 4.67 13.35
CA VAL A 16 9.19 5.37 12.75
C VAL A 16 8.73 6.67 12.08
N LEU A 17 7.63 6.64 11.32
CA LEU A 17 7.09 7.81 10.63
C LEU A 17 6.63 8.91 11.60
N LYS A 18 6.14 8.56 12.80
CA LYS A 18 5.85 9.55 13.85
C LYS A 18 7.08 10.36 14.29
N ARG A 19 8.28 9.77 14.22
CA ARG A 19 9.55 10.43 14.58
C ARG A 19 10.28 11.01 13.37
N LYS A 20 10.12 10.38 12.21
CA LYS A 20 10.77 10.72 10.94
C LYS A 20 9.75 10.59 9.81
N PRO A 21 8.88 11.59 9.60
CA PRO A 21 7.79 11.53 8.62
C PRO A 21 8.27 11.27 7.19
N ASP A 22 9.46 11.76 6.86
CA ASP A 22 10.05 11.64 5.51
C ASP A 22 10.97 10.42 5.35
N ASN A 23 10.95 9.47 6.28
CA ASN A 23 11.77 8.27 6.16
C ASN A 23 11.26 7.38 5.01
N ALA A 24 11.92 7.46 3.86
CA ALA A 24 11.54 6.72 2.65
C ALA A 24 11.42 5.20 2.86
N LYS A 25 12.31 4.59 3.66
CA LYS A 25 12.26 3.16 3.97
C LYS A 25 11.02 2.81 4.79
N ALA A 26 10.67 3.64 5.78
CA ALA A 26 9.47 3.44 6.59
C ALA A 26 8.19 3.68 5.78
N LEU A 27 8.18 4.66 4.87
CA LEU A 27 7.08 4.88 3.93
C LEU A 27 6.89 3.66 3.02
N TYR A 28 7.97 3.12 2.45
CA TYR A 28 7.92 1.90 1.65
C TYR A 28 7.37 0.71 2.44
N TRP A 29 7.90 0.43 3.64
CA TRP A 29 7.44 -0.70 4.45
C TRP A 29 6.00 -0.52 4.96
N ALA A 30 5.57 0.72 5.23
CA ALA A 30 4.16 0.99 5.51
C ALA A 30 3.29 0.61 4.30
N GLY A 31 3.65 1.08 3.11
CA GLY A 31 2.96 0.75 1.86
C GLY A 31 2.86 -0.76 1.60
N VAL A 32 3.98 -1.47 1.70
CA VAL A 32 4.03 -2.94 1.56
C VAL A 32 3.16 -3.63 2.61
N ALA A 33 3.20 -3.19 3.87
CA ALA A 33 2.39 -3.77 4.92
C ALA A 33 0.89 -3.58 4.66
N PHE A 34 0.46 -2.37 4.28
CA PHE A 34 -0.93 -2.10 3.92
C PHE A 34 -1.39 -2.90 2.71
N PHE A 35 -0.52 -3.07 1.69
CA PHE A 35 -0.81 -3.91 0.52
C PHE A 35 -1.11 -5.35 0.92
N HIS A 36 -0.26 -5.95 1.77
CA HIS A 36 -0.48 -7.33 2.25
C HIS A 36 -1.63 -7.46 3.24
N LEU A 37 -2.06 -6.36 3.86
CA LEU A 37 -3.26 -6.29 4.69
C LEU A 37 -4.52 -5.95 3.87
N GLN A 38 -4.40 -5.90 2.54
CA GLN A 38 -5.48 -5.62 1.58
C GLN A 38 -6.15 -4.25 1.74
N ASP A 39 -5.47 -3.32 2.42
CA ASP A 39 -5.86 -1.92 2.51
C ASP A 39 -5.08 -1.16 1.43
N TYR A 40 -5.58 -1.26 0.20
CA TYR A 40 -4.88 -0.79 -0.99
C TYR A 40 -4.88 0.75 -1.10
N ASP A 41 -5.87 1.44 -0.52
CA ASP A 41 -5.91 2.90 -0.47
C ASP A 41 -4.75 3.47 0.36
N GLN A 42 -4.55 2.94 1.58
CA GLN A 42 -3.42 3.34 2.41
C GLN A 42 -2.09 2.91 1.77
N ALA A 43 -2.04 1.70 1.19
CA ALA A 43 -0.85 1.24 0.49
C ALA A 43 -0.43 2.21 -0.62
N GLN A 44 -1.38 2.65 -1.45
CA GLN A 44 -1.12 3.60 -2.53
C GLN A 44 -0.61 4.93 -1.97
N HIS A 45 -1.26 5.46 -0.93
CA HIS A 45 -0.85 6.72 -0.31
C HIS A 45 0.62 6.67 0.14
N TYR A 46 1.02 5.67 0.94
CA TYR A 46 2.39 5.55 1.42
C TYR A 46 3.41 5.30 0.29
N LEU A 47 3.04 4.51 -0.72
CA LEU A 47 3.92 4.22 -1.85
C LEU A 47 4.14 5.43 -2.75
N LEU A 48 3.12 6.29 -2.97
CA LEU A 48 3.27 7.53 -3.72
C LEU A 48 4.24 8.52 -3.04
N VAL A 49 4.14 8.64 -1.71
CA VAL A 49 5.09 9.46 -0.95
C VAL A 49 6.48 8.83 -1.02
N ALA A 50 6.60 7.50 -0.89
CA ALA A 50 7.88 6.80 -1.03
C ALA A 50 8.53 7.01 -2.40
N VAL A 51 7.78 6.94 -3.51
CA VAL A 51 8.28 7.24 -4.86
C VAL A 51 8.78 8.68 -4.95
N SER A 52 8.05 9.62 -4.36
CA SER A 52 8.46 11.04 -4.36
C SER A 52 9.78 11.27 -3.61
N ARG A 53 10.10 10.44 -2.61
CA ARG A 53 11.38 10.49 -1.87
C ARG A 53 12.49 9.69 -2.55
N GLN A 54 12.15 8.57 -3.21
CA GLN A 54 13.10 7.66 -3.86
C GLN A 54 12.61 7.28 -5.26
N PRO A 55 12.61 8.21 -6.23
CA PRO A 55 12.03 7.97 -7.55
C PRO A 55 12.78 6.93 -8.38
N LYS A 56 14.01 6.58 -7.99
CA LYS A 56 14.84 5.56 -8.66
C LYS A 56 14.71 4.16 -8.04
N ASP A 57 13.94 3.99 -6.96
CA ASP A 57 13.78 2.67 -6.34
C ASP A 57 12.72 1.84 -7.08
N ALA A 58 13.19 0.86 -7.85
CA ALA A 58 12.35 -0.04 -8.62
C ALA A 58 11.38 -0.86 -7.75
N ASN A 59 11.71 -1.13 -6.49
CA ASN A 59 10.82 -1.89 -5.61
C ASN A 59 9.58 -1.09 -5.25
N VAL A 60 9.75 0.21 -4.98
CA VAL A 60 8.63 1.10 -4.65
C VAL A 60 7.67 1.20 -5.84
N TRP A 61 8.21 1.38 -7.05
CA TRP A 61 7.41 1.39 -8.27
C TRP A 61 6.67 0.08 -8.52
N ARG A 62 7.34 -1.06 -8.30
CA ARG A 62 6.72 -2.38 -8.43
C ARG A 62 5.51 -2.53 -7.50
N TYR A 63 5.66 -2.19 -6.22
CA TYR A 63 4.55 -2.27 -5.28
C TYR A 63 3.44 -1.26 -5.58
N LEU A 64 3.80 -0.06 -6.06
CA LEU A 64 2.80 0.94 -6.46
C LEU A 64 1.94 0.42 -7.62
N GLN A 65 2.57 -0.16 -8.64
CA GLN A 65 1.87 -0.73 -9.79
C GLN A 65 0.98 -1.91 -9.38
N LEU A 66 1.45 -2.81 -8.52
CA LEU A 66 0.65 -3.90 -7.99
C LEU A 66 -0.57 -3.36 -7.22
N THR A 67 -0.36 -2.36 -6.37
CA THR A 67 -1.44 -1.74 -5.59
C THR A 67 -2.49 -1.09 -6.48
N GLN A 68 -2.08 -0.40 -7.55
CA GLN A 68 -3.01 0.21 -8.51
C GLN A 68 -3.84 -0.81 -9.29
N SER A 69 -3.23 -1.95 -9.64
CA SER A 69 -3.94 -3.07 -10.28
C SER A 69 -5.02 -3.66 -9.35
N GLU A 70 -4.69 -3.86 -8.07
CA GLU A 70 -5.64 -4.37 -7.07
C GLU A 70 -6.79 -3.38 -6.81
N LEU A 71 -6.49 -2.07 -6.66
CA LEU A 71 -7.52 -1.03 -6.51
C LEU A 71 -8.48 -0.98 -7.71
N SER A 72 -7.94 -1.04 -8.93
CA SER A 72 -8.76 -1.02 -10.14
C SER A 72 -9.69 -2.22 -10.21
N SER A 73 -9.20 -3.41 -9.85
CA SER A 73 -9.98 -4.65 -9.76
C SER A 73 -11.06 -4.56 -8.68
N TYR A 74 -10.72 -4.03 -7.50
CA TYR A 74 -11.65 -3.84 -6.39
C TYR A 74 -12.82 -2.93 -6.79
N HIS A 75 -12.54 -1.73 -7.31
CA HIS A 75 -13.57 -0.80 -7.76
C HIS A 75 -14.38 -1.31 -8.95
N GLN A 76 -13.79 -2.12 -9.83
CA GLN A 76 -14.55 -2.76 -10.91
C GLN A 76 -15.57 -3.76 -10.35
N LYS A 77 -15.18 -4.60 -9.39
CA LYS A 77 -16.08 -5.56 -8.74
C LYS A 77 -17.20 -4.85 -7.99
N GLU A 78 -16.89 -3.80 -7.23
CA GLU A 78 -17.90 -2.99 -6.53
C GLU A 78 -18.91 -2.41 -7.52
N ARG A 79 -18.46 -1.79 -8.62
CA ARG A 79 -19.37 -1.24 -9.64
C ARG A 79 -20.25 -2.30 -10.28
N GLN A 80 -19.71 -3.48 -10.58
CA GLN A 80 -20.51 -4.57 -11.16
C GLN A 80 -21.56 -5.10 -10.18
N LEU A 81 -21.21 -5.21 -8.89
CA LEU A 81 -22.15 -5.61 -7.85
C LEU A 81 -23.31 -4.60 -7.73
N TYR A 82 -23.00 -3.30 -7.72
CA TYR A 82 -24.02 -2.24 -7.70
C TYR A 82 -24.92 -2.24 -8.94
N LEU A 83 -24.38 -2.50 -10.14
CA LEU A 83 -25.19 -2.56 -11.35
C LEU A 83 -26.09 -3.82 -11.38
N GLY A 84 -25.65 -4.94 -10.81
CA GLY A 84 -26.41 -6.19 -10.76
C GLY A 84 -27.48 -6.24 -9.67
N THR A 85 -27.41 -5.39 -8.65
CA THR A 85 -28.43 -5.33 -7.58
C THR A 85 -29.58 -4.37 -7.88
N PHE A 86 -29.41 -3.46 -8.84
CA PHE A 86 -30.42 -2.46 -9.22
C PHE A 86 -30.82 -2.51 -10.71
N GLY A 87 -30.45 -3.59 -11.42
CA GLY A 87 -30.81 -3.87 -12.82
C GLY A 87 -31.92 -4.89 -12.96
#